data_AF-A0A660V735-F1
#
_entry.id   AF-A0A660V735-F1
#
_cell.length_a   1.000
_cell.length_b   1.000
_cell.length_c   1.000
_cell.angle_alpha   90.00
_cell.angle_beta   90.00
_cell.angle_gamma   90.00
#
_symmetry.space_group_name_H-M   'P 1'
#
loop_
_entity.id
_entity.type
_entity.pdbx_description
1 polymer ?
#
loop_
_entity_poly.entity_id
_entity_poly.type
_entity_poly.pdbx_seq_one_letter_code
_entity_poly.pdbx_strand_id
1 'polypeptide(L)'
;MRKLVLLTMLCCGLTTLAFAGVETFDGGSEDWNYGYGLSTTSGNALWSDDGGNPGVHLSGPLSNLYKVWTQNTSGFGDVTGATMTVDTRIDGSGSIHGTAQLYIGRGNTYYISQAWNIRPDAEWTTHQFDINQSNFTLWPSGSSNSLGYVTEVPDEVGVFFGTELARGNGNFNIDNFGFIPEPATMFLLGIGGLLLQFER
;
A
#
# COMPACT_ATOMS: atom_id res chain seq x y z
N MET A 1 -36.32 6.12 -25.51
CA MET A 1 -34.89 6.36 -25.83
C MET A 1 -34.05 6.87 -24.65
N ARG A 2 -34.59 7.66 -23.70
CA ARG A 2 -33.82 8.12 -22.50
C ARG A 2 -33.40 7.02 -21.49
N LYS A 3 -34.09 5.88 -21.45
CA LYS A 3 -33.78 4.77 -20.52
C LYS A 3 -32.59 3.90 -20.94
N LEU A 4 -32.24 3.88 -22.24
CA LEU A 4 -31.16 3.05 -22.76
C LEU A 4 -29.78 3.66 -22.45
N VAL A 5 -29.67 4.99 -22.50
CA VAL A 5 -28.41 5.73 -22.23
C VAL A 5 -27.97 5.58 -20.77
N LEU A 6 -28.91 5.52 -19.82
CA LEU A 6 -28.60 5.37 -18.41
C LEU A 6 -28.04 3.97 -18.08
N LEU A 7 -28.56 2.92 -18.75
CA LEU A 7 -28.09 1.54 -18.58
C LEU A 7 -26.70 1.33 -19.19
N THR A 8 -26.42 1.97 -20.33
CA THR A 8 -25.09 1.89 -20.96
C THR A 8 -24.03 2.69 -20.20
N MET A 9 -24.37 3.84 -19.59
CA MET A 9 -23.46 4.55 -18.68
C MET A 9 -23.23 3.80 -17.37
N LEU A 10 -24.23 3.08 -16.86
CA LEU A 10 -24.07 2.21 -15.69
C LEU A 10 -23.13 1.03 -15.99
N CYS A 11 -23.27 0.39 -17.16
CA CYS A 11 -22.40 -0.72 -17.57
C CYS A 11 -20.97 -0.29 -17.96
N CYS A 12 -20.79 0.89 -18.56
CA CYS A 12 -19.45 1.42 -18.88
C CYS A 12 -18.76 2.11 -17.69
N GLY A 13 -19.50 2.49 -16.65
CA GLY A 13 -18.96 3.04 -15.40
C GLY A 13 -18.64 1.97 -14.34
N LEU A 14 -19.17 0.75 -14.50
CA LEU A 14 -18.90 -0.40 -13.62
C LEU A 14 -17.71 -1.26 -14.09
N THR A 15 -17.03 -0.91 -15.20
CA THR A 15 -15.92 -1.74 -15.74
C THR A 15 -14.54 -1.40 -15.18
N THR A 16 -14.42 -0.39 -14.32
CA THR A 16 -13.21 -0.13 -13.52
C THR A 16 -13.59 -0.14 -12.05
N LEU A 17 -14.16 -1.25 -11.59
CA LEU A 17 -14.34 -1.48 -10.16
C LEU A 17 -12.95 -1.61 -9.55
N ALA A 18 -12.59 -0.67 -8.68
CA ALA A 18 -11.35 -0.68 -7.91
C ALA A 18 -11.20 -2.02 -7.18
N PHE A 19 -10.26 -2.86 -7.62
CA PHE A 19 -9.91 -4.11 -6.95
C PHE A 19 -8.97 -3.79 -5.77
N ALA A 20 -9.41 -2.94 -4.85
CA ALA A 20 -8.65 -2.65 -3.66
C ALA A 20 -8.62 -3.90 -2.76
N GLY A 21 -7.42 -4.46 -2.61
CA GLY A 21 -7.11 -5.67 -1.84
C GLY A 21 -6.04 -5.39 -0.80
N VAL A 22 -6.08 -6.17 0.29
CA VAL A 22 -5.11 -6.13 1.39
C VAL A 22 -4.33 -7.44 1.39
N GLU A 23 -3.01 -7.34 1.26
CA GLU A 23 -2.06 -8.44 1.36
C GLU A 23 -1.84 -8.77 2.84
N THR A 24 -2.34 -9.94 3.26
CA THR A 24 -2.14 -10.54 4.59
C THR A 24 -0.91 -11.45 4.63
N PHE A 25 -0.13 -11.44 3.55
CA PHE A 25 1.09 -12.19 3.33
C PHE A 25 0.98 -13.72 3.42
N ASP A 26 -0.17 -14.36 3.62
CA ASP A 26 -0.33 -15.81 3.89
C ASP A 26 0.38 -16.83 2.94
N GLY A 27 0.90 -16.41 1.79
CA GLY A 27 1.49 -17.27 0.75
C GLY A 27 3.01 -17.14 0.50
N GLY A 28 3.71 -16.22 1.15
CA GLY A 28 5.15 -15.99 0.96
C GLY A 28 5.50 -14.52 0.74
N SER A 29 6.80 -14.19 0.66
CA SER A 29 7.30 -12.84 0.35
C SER A 29 7.82 -12.71 -1.09
N GLU A 30 7.43 -13.60 -2.00
CA GLU A 30 8.15 -13.85 -3.25
C GLU A 30 8.29 -12.61 -4.17
N ASP A 31 7.34 -11.68 -4.08
CA ASP A 31 7.33 -10.44 -4.86
C ASP A 31 7.74 -9.19 -4.06
N TRP A 32 8.07 -9.34 -2.78
CA TRP A 32 8.44 -8.25 -1.90
C TRP A 32 9.96 -8.14 -1.75
N ASN A 33 10.43 -6.90 -1.74
CA ASN A 33 11.83 -6.53 -1.80
C ASN A 33 12.16 -5.53 -0.68
N TYR A 34 13.41 -5.56 -0.20
CA TYR A 34 13.97 -4.52 0.66
C TYR A 34 15.15 -3.82 0.01
N GLY A 35 15.48 -2.62 0.50
CA GLY A 35 16.60 -1.83 0.02
C GLY A 35 17.30 -1.15 1.18
N TYR A 36 18.64 -1.13 1.14
CA TYR A 36 19.50 -0.58 2.19
C TYR A 36 20.33 0.60 1.69
N GLY A 37 20.33 1.70 2.44
CA GLY A 37 20.94 2.96 2.02
C GLY A 37 20.35 3.47 0.69
N LEU A 38 21.10 4.31 -0.04
CA LEU A 38 20.73 4.72 -1.41
C LEU A 38 20.97 3.61 -2.45
N SER A 39 21.43 2.44 -2.01
CA SER A 39 21.67 1.28 -2.87
C SER A 39 20.38 0.49 -3.03
N THR A 40 20.02 0.18 -4.27
CA THR A 40 18.85 -0.63 -4.63
C THR A 40 19.09 -2.13 -4.43
N THR A 41 20.00 -2.54 -3.54
CA THR A 41 20.34 -3.96 -3.38
C THR A 41 19.16 -4.67 -2.75
N SER A 42 18.50 -5.52 -3.55
CA SER A 42 17.47 -6.43 -3.10
C SER A 42 18.08 -7.59 -2.34
N GLY A 43 17.37 -8.07 -1.33
CA GLY A 43 17.46 -9.46 -0.95
C GLY A 43 16.07 -10.00 -0.65
N ASN A 44 15.93 -11.31 -0.78
CA ASN A 44 14.64 -12.00 -0.79
C ASN A 44 14.28 -12.59 0.59
N ALA A 45 14.93 -12.12 1.66
CA ALA A 45 14.75 -12.67 3.01
C ALA A 45 13.85 -11.75 3.85
N LEU A 46 12.64 -11.46 3.36
CA LEU A 46 11.64 -10.69 4.12
C LEU A 46 10.70 -11.57 4.92
N TRP A 47 10.77 -12.90 4.85
CA TRP A 47 9.68 -13.72 5.37
C TRP A 47 9.88 -14.21 6.81
N SER A 48 8.87 -14.02 7.67
CA SER A 48 8.73 -14.71 8.96
C SER A 48 7.38 -15.43 9.02
N ASP A 49 7.39 -16.71 9.38
CA ASP A 49 6.21 -17.57 9.48
C ASP A 49 5.54 -17.56 10.87
N ASP A 50 6.01 -16.69 11.77
CA ASP A 50 5.50 -16.52 13.14
C ASP A 50 5.22 -15.04 13.49
N GLY A 51 4.33 -14.80 14.45
CA GLY A 51 4.14 -13.48 15.05
C GLY A 51 3.44 -12.40 14.19
N GLY A 52 2.76 -12.74 13.09
CA GLY A 52 1.95 -11.80 12.28
C GLY A 52 0.65 -11.33 12.95
N ASN A 53 -0.20 -10.61 12.21
CA ASN A 53 -1.44 -9.98 12.67
C ASN A 53 -2.73 -10.43 11.93
N PRO A 54 -3.24 -11.66 12.15
CA PRO A 54 -2.59 -12.90 12.59
C PRO A 54 -1.94 -13.64 11.41
N GLY A 55 -0.89 -14.43 11.67
CA GLY A 55 -0.27 -15.29 10.65
C GLY A 55 1.20 -14.96 10.44
N VAL A 56 1.57 -14.77 9.18
CA VAL A 56 2.93 -14.52 8.69
C VAL A 56 3.13 -13.03 8.44
N HIS A 57 4.37 -12.56 8.36
CA HIS A 57 4.63 -11.15 8.10
C HIS A 57 5.94 -10.94 7.36
N LEU A 58 6.14 -9.73 6.84
CA LEU A 58 7.43 -9.34 6.30
C LEU A 58 8.32 -8.70 7.37
N SER A 59 9.53 -9.21 7.58
CA SER A 59 10.51 -8.72 8.54
C SER A 59 11.83 -8.39 7.86
N GLY A 60 12.37 -7.19 8.13
CA GLY A 60 13.69 -6.78 7.64
C GLY A 60 14.49 -5.99 8.67
N PRO A 61 15.82 -6.16 8.76
CA PRO A 61 16.62 -5.44 9.75
C PRO A 61 16.59 -3.93 9.51
N LEU A 62 16.58 -3.15 10.58
CA LEU A 62 16.59 -1.68 10.61
C LEU A 62 17.98 -1.06 10.36
N SER A 63 18.97 -1.83 9.90
CA SER A 63 20.32 -1.31 9.70
C SER A 63 20.42 -0.53 8.39
N ASN A 64 19.97 0.74 8.41
CA ASN A 64 19.87 1.64 7.25
C ASN A 64 18.80 1.23 6.22
N LEU A 65 17.65 0.73 6.68
CA LEU A 65 16.54 0.37 5.81
C LEU A 65 16.01 1.63 5.10
N TYR A 66 15.90 1.54 3.77
CA TYR A 66 15.51 2.66 2.91
C TYR A 66 14.10 2.50 2.34
N LYS A 67 13.75 1.29 1.89
CA LYS A 67 12.38 0.96 1.47
C LYS A 67 12.11 -0.54 1.55
N VAL A 68 10.82 -0.87 1.67
CA VAL A 68 10.25 -2.21 1.53
C VAL A 68 9.12 -2.12 0.51
N TRP A 69 9.15 -2.90 -0.56
CA TRP A 69 8.25 -2.69 -1.71
C TRP A 69 7.96 -3.93 -2.53
N THR A 70 6.91 -3.85 -3.34
CA THR A 70 6.64 -4.80 -4.41
C THR A 70 6.36 -4.09 -5.73
N GLN A 71 6.69 -4.77 -6.83
CA GLN A 71 6.29 -4.40 -8.19
C GLN A 71 5.19 -5.30 -8.75
N ASN A 72 4.79 -6.34 -8.00
CA ASN A 72 3.62 -7.15 -8.37
C ASN A 72 2.34 -6.44 -7.91
N THR A 73 1.99 -5.36 -8.59
CA THR A 73 0.80 -4.55 -8.28
C THR A 73 -0.44 -4.99 -9.06
N SER A 74 -0.29 -6.00 -9.92
CA SER A 74 -1.37 -6.48 -10.79
C SER A 74 -2.63 -6.89 -10.02
N GLY A 75 -2.47 -7.34 -8.77
CA GLY A 75 -3.58 -7.71 -7.88
C GLY A 75 -4.38 -6.54 -7.30
N PHE A 76 -3.86 -5.31 -7.32
CA PHE A 76 -4.52 -4.14 -6.69
C PHE A 76 -5.42 -3.34 -7.66
N GLY A 77 -5.21 -3.46 -8.97
CA GLY A 77 -5.99 -2.71 -9.97
C GLY A 77 -5.94 -1.18 -9.80
N ASP A 78 -7.04 -0.50 -10.17
CA ASP A 78 -7.21 0.94 -9.94
C ASP A 78 -7.49 1.20 -8.45
N VAL A 79 -6.62 1.99 -7.82
CA VAL A 79 -6.67 2.33 -6.39
C VAL A 79 -7.01 3.81 -6.17
N THR A 80 -7.52 4.49 -7.20
CA THR A 80 -7.90 5.90 -7.12
C THR A 80 -8.98 6.12 -6.06
N GLY A 81 -8.70 7.01 -5.11
CA GLY A 81 -9.60 7.31 -3.98
C GLY A 81 -9.61 6.27 -2.86
N ALA A 82 -8.92 5.13 -3.00
CA ALA A 82 -8.83 4.14 -1.93
C ALA A 82 -8.07 4.69 -0.70
N THR A 83 -8.22 4.02 0.43
CA THR A 83 -7.38 4.21 1.61
C THR A 83 -6.23 3.21 1.55
N MET A 84 -5.00 3.68 1.59
CA MET A 84 -3.82 2.82 1.68
C MET A 84 -3.56 2.47 3.14
N THR A 85 -3.28 1.20 3.44
CA THR A 85 -3.12 0.68 4.79
C THR A 85 -1.87 -0.20 4.93
N VAL A 86 -1.27 -0.20 6.11
CA VAL A 86 -0.23 -1.14 6.53
C VAL A 86 -0.27 -1.31 8.04
N ASP A 87 -0.09 -2.53 8.52
CA ASP A 87 0.22 -2.80 9.92
C ASP A 87 1.74 -2.90 10.08
N THR A 88 2.27 -2.25 11.12
CA THR A 88 3.70 -2.28 11.40
C THR A 88 3.96 -2.68 12.84
N ARG A 89 5.03 -3.44 13.07
CA ARG A 89 5.61 -3.71 14.40
C ARG A 89 7.11 -3.52 14.33
N ILE A 90 7.71 -3.00 15.39
CA ILE A 90 9.15 -2.79 15.44
C ILE A 90 9.75 -3.52 16.62
N ASP A 91 10.40 -4.64 16.31
CA ASP A 91 11.08 -5.46 17.31
C ASP A 91 12.52 -4.97 17.47
N GLY A 92 12.91 -4.56 18.66
CA GLY A 92 14.29 -4.12 18.87
C GLY A 92 14.54 -3.56 20.25
N SER A 93 15.80 -3.25 20.52
CA SER A 93 16.21 -2.62 21.77
C SER A 93 17.16 -1.46 21.52
N GLY A 94 17.15 -0.48 22.42
CA GLY A 94 17.97 0.72 22.32
C GLY A 94 17.32 1.82 21.46
N SER A 95 18.16 2.71 20.94
CA SER A 95 17.72 3.92 20.22
C SER A 95 17.43 3.59 18.77
N ILE A 96 16.15 3.44 18.43
CA ILE A 96 15.67 3.35 17.05
C ILE A 96 15.23 4.75 16.61
N HIS A 97 15.68 5.18 15.44
CA HIS A 97 15.34 6.48 14.86
C HIS A 97 14.98 6.35 13.40
N GLY A 98 14.05 7.20 12.96
CA GLY A 98 13.68 7.36 11.57
C GLY A 98 12.22 7.75 11.43
N THR A 99 11.83 7.98 10.20
CA THR A 99 10.45 8.15 9.78
C THR A 99 10.13 7.15 8.68
N ALA A 100 8.86 6.75 8.60
CA ALA A 100 8.35 5.91 7.54
C ALA A 100 7.15 6.59 6.88
N GLN A 101 6.94 6.29 5.62
CA GLN A 101 5.89 6.82 4.74
C GLN A 101 5.39 5.68 3.86
N LEU A 102 4.10 5.67 3.54
CA LEU A 102 3.60 4.84 2.45
C LEU A 102 3.93 5.51 1.13
N TYR A 103 4.14 4.71 0.08
CA TYR A 103 4.35 5.27 -1.25
C TYR A 103 3.72 4.43 -2.36
N ILE A 104 3.37 5.13 -3.45
CA ILE A 104 2.76 4.57 -4.65
C ILE A 104 3.48 5.16 -5.86
N GLY A 105 3.87 4.32 -6.81
CA GLY A 105 4.66 4.66 -7.98
C GLY A 105 4.02 4.21 -9.29
N ARG A 106 4.29 4.98 -10.35
CA ARG A 106 4.09 4.61 -11.75
C ARG A 106 5.22 5.16 -12.61
N GLY A 107 6.05 4.28 -13.15
CA GLY A 107 7.26 4.60 -13.90
C GLY A 107 8.25 5.39 -13.06
N ASN A 108 8.48 6.66 -13.43
CA ASN A 108 9.38 7.56 -12.71
C ASN A 108 8.63 8.60 -11.85
N THR A 109 7.35 8.37 -11.57
CA THR A 109 6.53 9.26 -10.73
C THR A 109 6.14 8.53 -9.47
N TYR A 110 6.46 9.09 -8.31
CA TYR A 110 6.08 8.53 -7.01
C TYR A 110 5.36 9.57 -6.17
N TYR A 111 4.44 9.09 -5.35
CA TYR A 111 3.78 9.87 -4.33
C TYR A 111 4.00 9.20 -2.98
N ILE A 112 4.33 10.00 -1.96
CA ILE A 112 4.57 9.55 -0.59
C ILE A 112 3.52 10.14 0.35
N SER A 113 3.07 9.36 1.33
CA SER A 113 2.11 9.79 2.34
C SER A 113 2.72 10.78 3.33
N GLN A 114 1.94 11.26 4.30
CA GLN A 114 2.49 11.86 5.51
C GLN A 114 3.36 10.85 6.27
N ALA A 115 4.40 11.35 6.93
CA ALA A 115 5.35 10.53 7.67
C ALA A 115 4.86 10.20 9.09
N TRP A 116 5.21 9.02 9.57
CA TRP A 116 5.13 8.65 10.99
C TRP A 116 6.51 8.32 11.54
N ASN A 117 6.69 8.56 12.83
CA ASN A 117 7.92 8.19 13.52
C ASN A 117 7.94 6.69 13.78
N ILE A 118 9.07 6.06 13.48
CA ILE A 118 9.30 4.67 13.89
C ILE A 118 9.84 4.62 15.31
N ARG A 119 9.31 3.71 16.12
CA ARG A 119 9.74 3.46 17.50
C ARG A 119 9.54 1.99 17.83
N PRO A 120 10.35 1.41 18.74
CA PRO A 120 10.10 0.04 19.20
C PRO A 120 8.67 -0.05 19.76
N ASP A 121 7.95 -1.08 19.34
CA ASP A 121 6.60 -1.35 19.80
C ASP A 121 6.40 -2.87 19.93
N ALA A 122 5.81 -3.29 21.03
CA ALA A 122 5.49 -4.70 21.27
C ALA A 122 4.22 -5.12 20.51
N GLU A 123 3.36 -4.15 20.17
CA GLU A 123 2.08 -4.39 19.51
C GLU A 123 2.11 -3.91 18.05
N TRP A 124 1.22 -4.47 17.22
CA TRP A 124 1.01 -4.01 15.85
C TRP A 124 0.28 -2.66 15.84
N THR A 125 0.76 -1.73 15.01
CA THR A 125 0.14 -0.43 14.77
C THR A 125 -0.30 -0.30 13.32
N THR A 126 -1.59 -0.02 13.11
CA THR A 126 -2.16 0.26 11.79
C THR A 126 -1.92 1.71 11.38
N HIS A 127 -1.40 1.91 10.17
CA HIS A 127 -1.28 3.21 9.52
C HIS A 127 -2.18 3.26 8.29
N GLN A 128 -3.02 4.30 8.21
CA GLN A 128 -3.99 4.46 7.12
C GLN A 128 -3.97 5.88 6.58
N PHE A 129 -3.97 6.00 5.25
CA PHE A 129 -3.99 7.28 4.56
C PHE A 129 -4.91 7.22 3.34
N ASP A 130 -5.91 8.08 3.31
CA ASP A 130 -6.75 8.26 2.12
C ASP A 130 -5.89 8.79 0.97
N ILE A 131 -6.01 8.17 -0.20
CA ILE A 131 -5.25 8.55 -1.40
C ILE A 131 -5.85 9.83 -1.97
N ASN A 132 -5.31 10.96 -1.53
CA ASN A 132 -5.67 12.29 -1.99
C ASN A 132 -4.48 13.27 -1.88
N GLN A 133 -4.63 14.45 -2.48
CA GLN A 133 -3.58 15.47 -2.54
C GLN A 133 -3.19 16.07 -1.18
N SER A 134 -4.03 15.95 -0.14
CA SER A 134 -3.69 16.41 1.21
C SER A 134 -2.84 15.41 1.99
N ASN A 135 -2.92 14.13 1.66
CA ASN A 135 -2.18 13.07 2.34
C ASN A 135 -0.95 12.62 1.56
N PHE A 136 -0.97 12.73 0.22
CA PHE A 136 0.10 12.27 -0.65
C PHE A 136 0.75 13.42 -1.42
N THR A 137 2.08 13.50 -1.32
CA THR A 137 2.89 14.52 -1.99
C THR A 137 3.79 13.87 -3.04
N LEU A 138 3.96 14.55 -4.18
CA LEU A 138 4.85 14.09 -5.26
C LEU A 138 6.31 14.03 -4.79
N TRP A 139 6.99 12.92 -5.10
CA TRP A 139 8.39 12.70 -4.75
C TRP A 139 9.15 11.89 -5.83
N PRO A 140 10.42 12.20 -6.14
CA PRO A 140 11.04 13.50 -5.91
C PRO A 140 10.30 14.60 -6.70
N SER A 141 10.50 15.86 -6.31
CA SER A 141 9.88 16.98 -7.03
C SER A 141 10.37 17.03 -8.48
N GLY A 142 9.45 17.13 -9.44
CA GLY A 142 9.80 17.30 -10.86
C GLY A 142 9.02 16.46 -11.88
N SER A 143 8.18 15.52 -11.46
CA SER A 143 7.25 14.86 -12.39
C SER A 143 6.06 15.76 -12.73
N SER A 144 5.53 15.62 -13.95
CA SER A 144 4.31 16.30 -14.43
C SER A 144 3.04 15.46 -14.25
N ASN A 145 3.18 14.18 -13.89
CA ASN A 145 2.04 13.27 -13.79
C ASN A 145 1.29 13.49 -12.48
N SER A 146 -0.03 13.42 -12.55
CA SER A 146 -0.91 13.59 -11.40
C SER A 146 -0.97 12.32 -10.53
N LEU A 147 -1.43 12.48 -9.29
CA LEU A 147 -1.73 11.35 -8.40
C LEU A 147 -2.68 10.35 -9.06
N GLY A 148 -3.73 10.84 -9.74
CA GLY A 148 -4.68 10.00 -10.46
C GLY A 148 -4.05 9.13 -11.55
N TYR A 149 -3.06 9.65 -12.28
CA TYR A 149 -2.31 8.85 -13.26
C TYR A 149 -1.55 7.70 -12.58
N VAL A 150 -0.99 7.95 -11.39
CA VAL A 150 -0.24 6.93 -10.65
C VAL A 150 -1.19 5.87 -10.07
N THR A 151 -2.35 6.27 -9.55
CA THR A 151 -3.28 5.39 -8.83
C THR A 151 -4.19 4.57 -9.73
N GLU A 152 -4.38 4.98 -10.99
CA GLU A 152 -5.15 4.21 -11.97
C GLU A 152 -4.50 2.85 -12.28
N VAL A 153 -3.17 2.82 -12.36
CA VAL A 153 -2.38 1.60 -12.63
C VAL A 153 -1.02 1.73 -11.93
N PRO A 154 -0.95 1.54 -10.60
CA PRO A 154 0.33 1.58 -9.89
C PRO A 154 1.23 0.44 -10.39
N ASP A 155 2.54 0.67 -10.47
CA ASP A 155 3.55 -0.36 -10.79
C ASP A 155 4.56 -0.62 -9.68
N GLU A 156 4.54 0.20 -8.62
CA GLU A 156 5.33 -0.02 -7.42
C GLU A 156 4.59 0.54 -6.20
N VAL A 157 4.57 -0.21 -5.10
CA VAL A 157 3.96 0.22 -3.84
C VAL A 157 4.80 -0.26 -2.66
N GLY A 158 4.75 0.45 -1.54
CA GLY A 158 5.42 -0.02 -0.33
C GLY A 158 5.54 1.00 0.80
N VAL A 159 6.53 0.75 1.66
CA VAL A 159 6.95 1.61 2.76
C VAL A 159 8.31 2.21 2.43
N PHE A 160 8.43 3.52 2.61
CA PHE A 160 9.59 4.34 2.32
C PHE A 160 10.11 5.03 3.59
N PHE A 161 11.42 5.02 3.81
CA PHE A 161 12.06 5.57 5.03
C PHE A 161 12.88 6.84 4.77
N GLY A 162 12.87 7.37 3.54
CA GLY A 162 13.43 8.68 3.25
C GLY A 162 14.94 8.79 3.36
N THR A 163 15.40 10.02 3.57
CA THR A 163 16.82 10.41 3.71
C THR A 163 17.35 10.17 5.12
N GLU A 164 16.48 10.07 6.12
CA GLU A 164 16.91 9.81 7.50
C GLU A 164 17.32 8.34 7.70
N LEU A 165 16.74 7.45 6.87
CA LEU A 165 16.84 5.99 6.94
C LEU A 165 16.30 5.46 8.27
N ALA A 166 15.73 4.26 8.24
CA ALA A 166 15.49 3.53 9.47
C ALA A 166 16.86 3.11 10.05
N ARG A 167 17.13 3.45 11.32
CA ARG A 167 18.38 3.10 11.99
C ARG A 167 18.11 2.55 13.38
N GLY A 168 18.69 1.39 13.66
CA GLY A 168 18.63 0.79 14.99
C GLY A 168 19.05 -0.67 14.99
N ASN A 169 19.11 -1.25 16.18
CA ASN A 169 19.30 -2.69 16.36
C ASN A 169 17.93 -3.35 16.58
N GLY A 170 17.36 -3.84 15.49
CA GLY A 170 16.01 -4.41 15.47
C GLY A 170 15.53 -4.71 14.06
N ASN A 171 14.30 -5.17 13.95
CA ASN A 171 13.61 -5.47 12.72
C ASN A 171 12.38 -4.59 12.55
N PHE A 172 12.13 -4.17 11.32
CA PHE A 172 10.88 -3.58 10.89
C PHE A 172 9.99 -4.68 10.33
N ASN A 173 8.79 -4.80 10.87
CA ASN A 173 7.82 -5.80 10.46
C ASN A 173 6.64 -5.10 9.78
N ILE A 174 6.15 -5.65 8.66
CA ILE A 174 4.91 -5.21 8.01
C ILE A 174 3.97 -6.38 7.77
N ASP A 175 2.68 -6.09 7.90
CA ASP A 175 1.57 -6.98 7.61
C ASP A 175 0.38 -6.16 7.09
N ASN A 176 -0.67 -6.81 6.60
CA ASN A 176 -1.94 -6.20 6.15
C ASN A 176 -1.73 -4.97 5.26
N PHE A 177 -0.81 -5.09 4.29
CA PHE A 177 -0.49 -4.01 3.39
C PHE A 177 -1.47 -4.00 2.21
N GLY A 178 -2.06 -2.85 1.90
CA GLY A 178 -2.79 -2.73 0.64
C GLY A 178 -3.74 -1.56 0.59
N PHE A 179 -4.87 -1.79 -0.06
CA PHE A 179 -5.84 -0.75 -0.39
C PHE A 179 -7.23 -1.16 0.05
N ILE A 180 -7.94 -0.25 0.67
CA ILE A 180 -9.34 -0.38 1.06
C ILE A 180 -10.15 0.56 0.16
N PRO A 181 -11.12 0.07 -0.62
CA PRO A 181 -11.92 0.93 -1.49
C PRO A 181 -12.76 1.92 -0.65
N GLU A 182 -13.10 3.09 -1.20
CA GLU A 182 -13.99 4.02 -0.50
C GLU A 182 -15.32 3.33 -0.12
N PRO A 183 -15.90 3.66 1.05
CA PRO A 183 -17.19 3.11 1.48
C PRO A 183 -18.32 3.27 0.45
N ALA A 184 -18.31 4.35 -0.34
CA ALA A 184 -19.28 4.58 -1.40
C ALA A 184 -19.16 3.52 -2.53
N THR A 185 -17.93 3.12 -2.86
CA THR A 185 -17.63 2.05 -3.82
C THR A 185 -18.10 0.70 -3.27
N MET A 186 -17.91 0.42 -1.97
CA MET A 186 -18.46 -0.79 -1.33
C MET A 186 -19.99 -0.83 -1.34
N PHE A 187 -20.66 0.31 -1.16
CA PHE A 187 -22.12 0.40 -1.20
C PHE A 187 -22.69 0.14 -2.60
N LEU A 188 -22.04 0.67 -3.65
CA LEU A 188 -22.37 0.37 -5.04
C LEU A 188 -22.18 -1.11 -5.39
N LEU A 189 -21.12 -1.75 -4.88
CA LEU A 189 -20.89 -3.19 -5.01
C LEU A 189 -21.98 -4.01 -4.27
N GLY A 190 -22.34 -3.61 -3.05
CA GLY A 190 -23.39 -4.26 -2.27
C GLY A 190 -24.78 -4.16 -2.89
N ILE A 191 -25.13 -3.00 -3.48
CA ILE A 191 -26.40 -2.81 -4.20
C ILE A 191 -26.38 -3.53 -5.56
N GLY A 192 -25.26 -3.50 -6.30
CA GLY A 192 -25.11 -4.21 -7.57
C GLY A 192 -25.26 -5.73 -7.41
N GLY A 193 -24.69 -6.30 -6.36
CA GLY A 193 -24.87 -7.71 -5.99
C GLY A 193 -26.32 -8.04 -5.58
N LEU A 194 -27.00 -7.12 -4.88
CA LEU A 194 -28.41 -7.28 -4.52
C LEU A 194 -29.32 -7.27 -5.77
N LEU A 195 -29.10 -6.35 -6.71
CA LEU A 195 -29.92 -6.21 -7.92
C LEU A 195 -29.81 -7.42 -8.85
N LEU A 196 -28.63 -8.05 -8.94
CA LEU A 196 -28.42 -9.28 -9.72
C LEU A 196 -29.09 -10.53 -9.10
N GLN A 197 -29.41 -10.51 -7.80
CA GLN A 197 -30.14 -11.60 -7.15
C GLN A 197 -31.66 -11.52 -7.32
N PHE A 198 -32.21 -10.36 -7.71
CA PHE A 198 -33.65 -10.18 -7.96
C PHE A 198 -34.04 -10.35 -9.44
N GLU A 199 -33.10 -10.68 -10.33
CA GLU A 199 -33.37 -11.06 -11.73
C GLU A 199 -33.35 -12.59 -11.98
N ARG A 200 -33.50 -13.41 -10.93
CA ARG A 200 -33.73 -14.87 -11.07
C ARG A 200 -35.17 -15.26 -10.74
#